data_AF-A0A848Y0N6-F1
#
_entry.id   AF-A0A848Y0N6-F1
#
_cell.length_a   1.000
_cell.length_b   1.000
_cell.length_c   1.000
_cell.angle_alpha   90.00
_cell.angle_beta   90.00
_cell.angle_gamma   90.00
#
_symmetry.space_group_name_H-M   'P 1'
#
loop_
_entity.id
_entity.type
_entity.pdbx_description
1 polymer ?
#
loop_
_entity_poly.entity_id
_entity_poly.type
_entity_poly.pdbx_seq_one_letter_code
_entity_poly.pdbx_strand_id
1 'polypeptide(L)'
;MRLVYALGLILLSALPLLIGCSGSNPSQATLSLDAAHEPSPVQVRETLRRLATARPDSFLVTRVRQGGLTPTFGTRFRLASGAVAAFIPGRHPVRGQELVMVVARGEGVPGAALIATARILAARAGRSLSPERTVLVVFLPPPAQGDALTALFAAPPWTRDHVAAMLLIEPDEVMAGRAEARAAEQGWALQFIEETSEPQGDVSAVLALARATVHAALLVADTGQQTADFPRPDASVPSQ
;
A
#
# COMPACT_ATOMS: atom_id res chain seq x y z
N MET A 1 13.27 -49.13 -42.79
CA MET A 1 13.40 -49.22 -41.32
C MET A 1 14.27 -48.08 -40.74
N ARG A 2 13.92 -46.80 -40.94
CA ARG A 2 14.68 -45.65 -40.40
C ARG A 2 13.81 -44.51 -39.83
N LEU A 3 12.50 -44.67 -39.80
CA LEU A 3 11.55 -43.60 -39.43
C LEU A 3 11.09 -43.62 -37.97
N VAL A 4 11.43 -44.66 -37.20
CA VAL A 4 10.96 -44.81 -35.80
C VAL A 4 11.88 -44.11 -34.79
N TYR A 5 13.13 -43.80 -35.15
CA TYR A 5 14.09 -43.19 -34.22
C TYR A 5 13.97 -41.65 -34.11
N ALA A 6 13.29 -40.99 -35.04
CA ALA A 6 13.16 -39.53 -35.03
C ALA A 6 12.09 -39.02 -34.05
N LEU A 7 11.05 -39.83 -33.75
CA LEU A 7 9.96 -39.39 -32.85
C LEU A 7 10.33 -39.49 -31.37
N GLY A 8 11.24 -40.40 -30.99
CA GLY A 8 11.67 -40.57 -29.59
C GLY A 8 12.55 -39.43 -29.06
N LEU A 9 13.28 -38.74 -29.94
CA LEU A 9 14.20 -37.66 -29.56
C LEU A 9 13.52 -36.30 -29.39
N ILE A 10 12.34 -36.09 -29.99
CA ILE A 10 11.56 -34.86 -29.82
C ILE A 10 10.78 -34.89 -28.49
N LEU A 11 10.41 -36.07 -27.98
CA LEU A 11 9.72 -36.17 -26.70
C LEU A 11 10.62 -35.91 -25.48
N LEU A 12 11.94 -36.16 -25.58
CA LEU A 12 12.88 -35.94 -24.47
C LEU A 12 13.31 -34.48 -24.31
N SER A 13 13.23 -33.64 -25.35
CA SER A 13 13.57 -32.22 -25.27
C SER A 13 12.43 -31.33 -24.77
N ALA A 14 11.20 -31.86 -24.71
CA ALA A 14 10.05 -31.15 -24.15
C ALA A 14 9.86 -31.36 -22.63
N LEU A 15 10.44 -32.41 -22.04
CA LEU A 15 10.30 -32.70 -20.62
C LEU A 15 10.99 -31.70 -19.65
N PRO A 16 12.14 -31.07 -19.95
CA PRO A 16 12.73 -30.12 -19.01
C PRO A 16 11.98 -28.77 -18.96
N LEU A 17 11.03 -28.50 -19.86
CA LEU A 17 10.20 -27.30 -19.83
C LEU A 17 8.95 -27.43 -18.95
N LEU A 18 8.58 -28.64 -18.52
CA LEU A 18 7.41 -28.87 -17.65
C LEU A 18 7.77 -29.11 -16.18
N ILE A 19 9.05 -29.28 -15.85
CA ILE A 19 9.52 -29.46 -14.45
C ILE A 19 9.95 -28.13 -13.81
N GLY A 20 9.96 -27.03 -14.58
CA GLY A 20 10.24 -25.67 -14.08
C GLY A 20 9.03 -24.94 -13.46
N CYS A 21 7.83 -25.51 -13.50
CA CYS A 21 6.61 -24.92 -12.90
C CYS A 21 6.12 -25.66 -11.63
N SER A 22 6.90 -26.63 -11.14
CA SER A 22 6.63 -27.28 -9.87
C SER A 22 7.01 -26.33 -8.74
N GLY A 23 5.98 -25.65 -8.23
CA GLY A 23 5.94 -24.86 -7.00
C GLY A 23 7.24 -24.80 -6.21
N SER A 24 7.97 -23.69 -6.37
CA SER A 24 8.45 -23.04 -5.17
C SER A 24 7.18 -22.73 -4.38
N ASN A 25 6.89 -23.55 -3.35
CA ASN A 25 6.14 -23.08 -2.20
C ASN A 25 6.52 -21.62 -2.02
N PRO A 26 5.58 -20.66 -1.95
CA PRO A 26 5.95 -19.40 -1.33
C PRO A 26 6.45 -19.86 0.02
N SER A 27 7.78 -19.84 0.19
CA SER A 27 8.29 -19.81 1.53
C SER A 27 7.49 -18.68 2.12
N GLN A 28 6.84 -18.98 3.23
CA GLN A 28 6.61 -17.97 4.23
C GLN A 28 8.01 -17.44 4.54
N ALA A 29 8.54 -16.60 3.64
CA ALA A 29 9.48 -15.58 3.95
C ALA A 29 8.68 -14.79 4.95
N THR A 30 8.83 -15.20 6.21
CA THR A 30 8.36 -14.48 7.37
C THR A 30 8.57 -13.04 6.99
N LEU A 31 7.48 -12.27 6.94
CA LEU A 31 7.48 -10.84 6.63
C LEU A 31 8.27 -10.14 7.73
N SER A 32 9.56 -10.42 7.80
CA SER A 32 10.48 -9.87 8.75
C SER A 32 10.69 -8.47 8.23
N LEU A 33 10.05 -7.53 8.90
CA LEU A 33 10.37 -6.13 8.78
C LEU A 33 11.84 -6.01 9.15
N ASP A 34 12.71 -6.03 8.14
CA ASP A 34 14.14 -5.81 8.33
C ASP A 34 14.30 -4.44 9.00
N ALA A 35 14.70 -4.43 10.27
CA ALA A 35 14.87 -3.23 11.08
C ALA A 35 15.82 -2.21 10.41
N ALA A 36 16.69 -2.68 9.51
CA ALA A 36 17.60 -1.86 8.72
C ALA A 36 16.91 -0.82 7.81
N HIS A 37 15.62 -0.95 7.52
CA HIS A 37 14.87 -0.06 6.62
C HIS A 37 13.84 0.80 7.34
N GLU A 38 13.72 0.66 8.65
CA GLU A 38 12.80 1.48 9.42
C GLU A 38 13.31 2.92 9.53
N PRO A 39 12.41 3.91 9.44
CA PRO A 39 12.79 5.29 9.64
C PRO A 39 13.26 5.49 11.08
N SER A 40 14.37 6.19 11.26
CA SER A 40 14.89 6.45 12.59
C SER A 40 13.94 7.37 13.38
N PRO A 41 13.91 7.30 14.73
CA PRO A 41 13.08 8.19 15.55
C PRO A 41 13.32 9.68 15.26
N VAL A 42 14.55 10.05 14.91
CA VAL A 42 14.91 11.43 14.50
C VAL A 42 14.22 11.82 13.20
N GLN A 43 14.21 10.93 12.19
CA GLN A 43 13.52 11.17 10.92
C GLN A 43 12.02 11.28 11.09
N VAL A 44 11.43 10.52 12.03
CA VAL A 44 10.00 10.58 12.36
C VAL A 44 9.66 11.92 13.03
N ARG A 45 10.40 12.33 14.07
CA ARG A 45 10.21 13.64 14.72
C ARG A 45 10.32 14.77 13.71
N GLU A 46 11.30 14.71 12.82
CA GLU A 46 11.47 15.70 11.77
C GLU A 46 10.32 15.69 10.75
N THR A 47 9.70 14.53 10.52
CA THR A 47 8.53 14.43 9.65
C THR A 47 7.31 15.05 10.32
N LEU A 48 7.04 14.71 11.57
CA LEU A 48 5.97 15.32 12.37
C LEU A 48 6.13 16.84 12.47
N ARG A 49 7.32 17.34 12.83
CA ARG A 49 7.62 18.77 12.91
C ARG A 49 7.32 19.50 11.61
N ARG A 50 7.70 18.90 10.47
CA ARG A 50 7.46 19.52 9.17
C ARG A 50 6.00 19.44 8.75
N LEU A 51 5.27 18.36 9.07
CA LEU A 51 3.83 18.30 8.83
C LEU A 51 3.07 19.38 9.61
N ALA A 52 3.44 19.61 10.88
CA ALA A 52 2.84 20.65 11.72
C ALA A 52 3.07 22.08 11.21
N THR A 53 4.12 22.30 10.42
CA THR A 53 4.52 23.64 9.91
C THR A 53 4.29 23.81 8.42
N ALA A 54 3.81 22.77 7.75
CA ALA A 54 3.61 22.74 6.31
C ALA A 54 2.47 23.65 5.88
N ARG A 55 2.70 24.47 4.86
CA ARG A 55 1.60 25.06 4.09
C ARG A 55 1.02 24.00 3.13
N PRO A 56 -0.31 24.02 2.87
CA PRO A 56 -0.98 23.00 2.07
C PRO A 56 -0.38 22.76 0.66
N ASP A 57 0.29 23.76 0.09
CA ASP A 57 0.60 23.76 -1.34
C ASP A 57 2.03 23.32 -1.71
N SER A 58 2.97 23.15 -0.75
CA SER A 58 4.40 22.98 -1.07
C SER A 58 5.09 21.75 -0.47
N PHE A 59 4.55 21.18 0.61
CA PHE A 59 5.35 20.29 1.46
C PHE A 59 5.32 18.80 1.07
N LEU A 60 4.14 18.25 0.78
CA LEU A 60 3.97 16.82 0.44
C LEU A 60 4.70 16.44 -0.85
N VAL A 61 4.73 17.38 -1.80
CA VAL A 61 5.38 17.27 -3.12
C VAL A 61 6.88 16.96 -3.04
N THR A 62 7.59 17.71 -2.21
CA THR A 62 9.05 17.61 -2.09
C THR A 62 9.47 16.31 -1.40
N ARG A 63 8.65 15.82 -0.47
CA ARG A 63 8.92 14.61 0.32
C ARG A 63 8.64 13.31 -0.45
N VAL A 64 7.60 13.28 -1.28
CA VAL A 64 7.29 12.12 -2.16
C VAL A 64 8.48 11.82 -3.07
N ARG A 65 9.09 12.86 -3.66
CA ARG A 65 10.33 12.72 -4.46
C ARG A 65 11.53 12.23 -3.65
N GLN A 66 11.74 12.78 -2.45
CA GLN A 66 12.84 12.37 -1.57
C GLN A 66 12.68 10.93 -1.03
N GLY A 67 11.46 10.38 -1.04
CA GLY A 67 11.17 8.99 -0.66
C GLY A 67 11.37 7.97 -1.78
N GLY A 68 11.85 8.36 -2.97
CA GLY A 68 12.03 7.46 -4.10
C GLY A 68 10.72 7.02 -4.77
N LEU A 69 9.63 7.75 -4.56
CA LEU A 69 8.32 7.42 -5.13
C LEU A 69 8.17 8.03 -6.52
N THR A 70 7.59 7.28 -7.45
CA THR A 70 7.33 7.75 -8.82
C THR A 70 5.99 8.50 -8.84
N PRO A 71 5.98 9.80 -9.14
CA PRO A 71 4.74 10.57 -9.26
C PRO A 71 3.99 10.16 -10.53
N THR A 72 2.66 10.16 -10.46
CA THR A 72 1.80 9.85 -11.60
C THR A 72 1.75 11.02 -12.58
N PHE A 73 2.60 10.95 -13.60
CA PHE A 73 2.65 11.84 -14.77
C PHE A 73 2.95 13.33 -14.49
N GLY A 74 3.73 13.92 -15.40
CA GLY A 74 4.30 15.27 -15.35
C GLY A 74 3.46 16.34 -14.62
N THR A 75 4.13 17.10 -13.75
CA THR A 75 3.62 18.26 -12.97
C THR A 75 2.54 18.00 -11.91
N ARG A 76 1.94 16.81 -11.83
CA ARG A 76 0.74 16.54 -11.02
C ARG A 76 1.07 15.83 -9.71
N PHE A 77 1.56 16.58 -8.73
CA PHE A 77 1.52 16.12 -7.34
C PHE A 77 0.14 16.26 -6.73
N ARG A 78 -0.66 17.19 -7.26
CA ARG A 78 -1.96 17.53 -6.74
C ARG A 78 -2.99 17.03 -7.72
N LEU A 79 -3.80 16.07 -7.28
CA LEU A 79 -5.00 15.67 -8.01
C LEU A 79 -6.01 16.82 -7.96
N ALA A 80 -7.02 16.79 -8.81
CA ALA A 80 -8.07 17.82 -8.82
C ALA A 80 -8.73 17.98 -7.43
N SER A 81 -8.71 16.91 -6.62
CA SER A 81 -9.17 16.87 -5.24
C SER A 81 -8.25 17.55 -4.21
N GLY A 82 -7.08 18.03 -4.62
CA GLY A 82 -6.04 18.52 -3.70
C GLY A 82 -5.18 17.41 -3.08
N ALA A 83 -5.51 16.13 -3.30
CA ALA A 83 -4.76 15.00 -2.78
C ALA A 83 -3.42 14.80 -3.48
N VAL A 84 -2.46 14.22 -2.76
CA VAL A 84 -1.13 13.86 -3.28
C VAL A 84 -1.00 12.36 -3.35
N ALA A 85 -0.62 11.84 -4.51
CA ALA A 85 -0.51 10.41 -4.74
C ALA A 85 0.85 10.01 -5.32
N ALA A 86 1.30 8.80 -5.01
CA ALA A 86 2.55 8.27 -5.52
C ALA A 86 2.51 6.75 -5.67
N PHE A 87 3.22 6.24 -6.67
CA PHE A 87 3.23 4.82 -7.00
C PHE A 87 4.52 4.15 -6.53
N ILE A 88 4.36 2.96 -5.96
CA ILE A 88 5.44 2.01 -5.67
C ILE A 88 5.23 0.83 -6.61
N PRO A 89 6.09 0.63 -7.63
CA PRO A 89 5.86 -0.37 -8.67
C PRO A 89 5.92 -1.79 -8.10
N GLY A 90 4.96 -2.62 -8.50
CA GLY A 90 4.96 -4.05 -8.24
C GLY A 90 5.92 -4.82 -9.17
N ARG A 91 6.23 -6.08 -8.85
CA ARG A 91 7.15 -6.89 -9.69
C ARG A 91 6.51 -7.53 -10.91
N HIS A 92 5.26 -7.98 -10.81
CA HIS A 92 4.71 -8.90 -11.80
C HIS A 92 3.86 -8.15 -12.82
N PRO A 93 4.19 -8.13 -14.13
CA PRO A 93 3.46 -7.31 -15.12
C PRO A 93 2.00 -7.71 -15.30
N VAL A 94 1.67 -9.00 -15.11
CA VAL A 94 0.27 -9.50 -15.20
C VAL A 94 -0.57 -9.01 -14.02
N ARG A 95 0.00 -8.98 -12.79
CA ARG A 95 -0.64 -8.40 -11.59
C ARG A 95 -0.33 -6.90 -11.44
N GLY A 96 0.49 -6.35 -12.33
CA GLY A 96 0.87 -4.95 -12.36
C GLY A 96 -0.27 -4.03 -12.79
N GLN A 97 -1.36 -4.63 -13.30
CA GLN A 97 -2.64 -3.99 -13.49
C GLN A 97 -3.51 -4.00 -12.22
N GLU A 98 -3.07 -4.61 -11.12
CA GLU A 98 -3.78 -4.58 -9.85
C GLU A 98 -3.08 -3.62 -8.88
N LEU A 99 -3.89 -2.84 -8.19
CA LEU A 99 -3.46 -1.77 -7.31
C LEU A 99 -3.92 -2.02 -5.87
N VAL A 100 -3.01 -1.88 -4.92
CA VAL A 100 -3.36 -1.72 -3.50
C VAL A 100 -3.27 -0.24 -3.15
N MET A 101 -4.37 0.35 -2.71
CA MET A 101 -4.40 1.76 -2.31
C MET A 101 -4.19 1.88 -0.81
N VAL A 102 -3.24 2.71 -0.38
CA VAL A 102 -3.01 3.04 1.03
C VAL A 102 -3.27 4.53 1.20
N VAL A 103 -4.32 4.85 1.96
CA VAL A 103 -4.85 6.20 2.07
C VAL A 103 -4.75 6.66 3.52
N ALA A 104 -4.29 7.89 3.72
CA ALA A 104 -4.31 8.54 5.02
C ALA A 104 -4.57 10.04 4.88
N ARG A 105 -4.94 10.65 6.00
CA ARG A 105 -4.93 12.11 6.14
C ARG A 105 -3.49 12.61 5.98
N GLY A 106 -3.31 13.73 5.30
CA GLY A 106 -1.99 14.27 4.96
C GLY A 106 -1.22 14.87 6.14
N GLU A 107 -1.81 14.95 7.32
CA GLU A 107 -1.29 15.62 8.51
C GLU A 107 -1.22 14.69 9.73
N GLY A 108 -0.58 15.17 10.80
CA GLY A 108 -0.49 14.46 12.08
C GLY A 108 0.23 13.11 12.02
N VAL A 109 -0.13 12.24 12.94
CA VAL A 109 0.38 10.87 13.05
C VAL A 109 0.05 10.02 11.81
N PRO A 110 -1.18 10.01 11.25
CA PRO A 110 -1.50 9.23 10.05
C PRO A 110 -0.65 9.60 8.84
N GLY A 111 -0.48 10.90 8.58
CA GLY A 111 0.35 11.39 7.48
C GLY A 111 1.82 11.01 7.65
N ALA A 112 2.35 11.13 8.87
CA ALA A 112 3.72 10.71 9.16
C ALA A 112 3.91 9.19 9.02
N ALA A 113 2.94 8.38 9.47
CA ALA A 113 2.93 6.93 9.33
C ALA A 113 2.88 6.50 7.86
N LEU A 114 2.09 7.18 7.03
CA LEU A 114 2.03 6.93 5.59
C LEU A 114 3.35 7.26 4.89
N ILE A 115 4.01 8.37 5.25
CA ILE A 115 5.36 8.71 4.74
C ILE A 115 6.39 7.64 5.14
N ALA A 116 6.37 7.19 6.39
CA ALA A 116 7.24 6.14 6.89
C ALA A 116 7.03 4.82 6.13
N THR A 117 5.76 4.41 5.97
CA THR A 117 5.34 3.24 5.19
C THR A 117 5.88 3.31 3.77
N ALA A 118 5.65 4.43 3.07
CA ALA A 118 6.06 4.60 1.69
C ALA A 118 7.59 4.51 1.52
N ARG A 119 8.36 5.03 2.47
CA ARG A 119 9.83 4.91 2.48
C ARG A 119 10.30 3.47 2.61
N ILE A 120 9.71 2.72 3.53
CA ILE A 120 10.05 1.30 3.74
C ILE A 120 9.73 0.50 2.46
N LEU A 121 8.53 0.68 1.91
CA LEU A 121 8.10 -0.03 0.70
C LEU A 121 8.96 0.35 -0.52
N ALA A 122 9.29 1.63 -0.72
CA ALA A 122 10.15 2.07 -1.81
C ALA A 122 11.59 1.55 -1.69
N ALA A 123 12.16 1.55 -0.48
CA ALA A 123 13.49 1.00 -0.22
C ALA A 123 13.55 -0.51 -0.54
N ARG A 124 12.49 -1.25 -0.21
CA ARG A 124 12.35 -2.68 -0.55
C ARG A 124 12.20 -2.91 -2.05
N ALA A 125 11.44 -2.05 -2.73
CA ALA A 125 11.22 -2.16 -4.17
C ALA A 125 12.51 -2.03 -5.00
N GLY A 126 13.48 -1.23 -4.55
CA GLY A 126 14.77 -1.07 -5.22
C GLY A 126 15.72 -2.28 -5.13
N ARG A 127 15.39 -3.34 -4.38
CA ARG A 127 16.30 -4.48 -4.09
C ARG A 127 15.68 -5.85 -4.37
N SER A 128 14.76 -5.95 -5.33
CA SER A 128 14.06 -7.21 -5.64
C SER A 128 13.27 -7.76 -4.44
N LEU A 129 12.80 -6.89 -3.55
CA LEU A 129 11.83 -7.16 -2.48
C LEU A 129 10.52 -6.37 -2.68
N SER A 130 10.24 -5.94 -3.92
CA SER A 130 9.03 -5.19 -4.24
C SER A 130 7.78 -6.04 -4.02
N PRO A 131 6.65 -5.41 -3.66
CA PRO A 131 5.36 -6.07 -3.59
C PRO A 131 5.01 -6.69 -4.95
N GLU A 132 4.18 -7.74 -4.96
CA GLU A 132 3.73 -8.32 -6.23
C GLU A 132 2.86 -7.34 -7.03
N ARG A 133 1.96 -6.65 -6.33
CA ARG A 133 1.09 -5.60 -6.87
C ARG A 133 1.69 -4.21 -6.71
N THR A 134 1.24 -3.30 -7.56
CA THR A 134 1.59 -1.89 -7.43
C THR A 134 0.86 -1.29 -6.22
N VAL A 135 1.56 -0.49 -5.42
CA VAL A 135 0.96 0.20 -4.27
C VAL A 135 0.81 1.69 -4.59
N LEU A 136 -0.41 2.21 -4.48
CA LEU A 136 -0.70 3.63 -4.54
C LEU A 136 -0.82 4.21 -3.15
N VAL A 137 0.09 5.11 -2.80
CA VAL A 137 0.06 5.85 -1.54
C VAL A 137 -0.65 7.18 -1.79
N VAL A 138 -1.68 7.50 -0.98
CA VAL A 138 -2.50 8.72 -1.14
C VAL A 138 -2.60 9.50 0.16
N PHE A 139 -2.20 10.78 0.09
CA PHE A 139 -2.34 11.77 1.15
C PHE A 139 -3.53 12.68 0.84
N LEU A 140 -4.55 12.67 1.69
CA LEU A 140 -5.72 13.53 1.54
C LEU A 140 -5.51 14.88 2.25
N PRO A 141 -5.87 16.00 1.62
CA PRO A 141 -5.69 17.33 2.21
C PRO A 141 -6.74 17.58 3.31
N PRO A 142 -6.37 18.29 4.39
CA PRO A 142 -7.36 18.83 5.32
C PRO A 142 -8.10 20.04 4.73
N PRO A 143 -9.28 20.42 5.26
CA PRO A 143 -10.04 19.74 6.33
C PRO A 143 -11.12 18.77 5.81
N ALA A 144 -11.24 18.57 4.50
CA ALA A 144 -12.35 17.84 3.87
C ALA A 144 -11.88 16.51 3.26
N GLN A 145 -11.39 15.60 4.11
CA GLN A 145 -10.75 14.37 3.64
C GLN A 145 -11.74 13.42 2.96
N GLY A 146 -12.98 13.30 3.46
CA GLY A 146 -14.03 12.50 2.83
C GLY A 146 -14.43 12.99 1.43
N ASP A 147 -14.48 14.31 1.23
CA ASP A 147 -14.76 14.90 -0.09
C ASP A 147 -13.58 14.72 -1.04
N ALA A 148 -12.35 14.88 -0.53
CA ALA A 148 -11.15 14.63 -1.31
C ALA A 148 -11.03 13.16 -1.74
N LEU A 149 -11.44 12.22 -0.89
CA LEU A 149 -11.51 10.80 -1.20
C LEU A 149 -12.59 10.52 -2.27
N THR A 150 -13.76 11.14 -2.15
CA THR A 150 -14.82 11.02 -3.16
C THR A 150 -14.35 11.57 -4.51
N ALA A 151 -13.69 12.73 -4.51
CA ALA A 151 -13.14 13.34 -5.71
C ALA A 151 -11.98 12.52 -6.33
N LEU A 152 -11.17 11.84 -5.50
CA LEU A 152 -10.17 10.88 -5.97
C LEU A 152 -10.85 9.72 -6.74
N PHE A 153 -11.97 9.20 -6.26
CA PHE A 153 -12.69 8.14 -6.94
C PHE A 153 -13.35 8.60 -8.24
N ALA A 154 -13.82 9.84 -8.28
CA ALA A 154 -14.41 10.43 -9.48
C ALA A 154 -13.37 10.72 -10.57
N ALA A 155 -12.14 11.05 -10.17
CA ALA A 155 -11.03 11.39 -11.07
C ALA A 155 -9.74 10.64 -10.67
N PRO A 156 -9.71 9.31 -10.85
CA PRO A 156 -8.58 8.51 -10.39
C PRO A 156 -7.31 8.80 -11.21
N PRO A 157 -6.12 8.88 -10.57
CA PRO A 157 -4.84 9.01 -11.27
C PRO A 157 -4.39 7.75 -12.02
N TRP A 158 -5.09 6.63 -11.85
CA TRP A 158 -4.86 5.37 -12.58
C TRP A 158 -5.89 5.23 -13.71
N THR A 159 -5.43 4.71 -14.86
CA THR A 159 -6.26 4.60 -16.07
C THR A 159 -6.58 3.17 -16.47
N ARG A 160 -5.78 2.19 -16.01
CA ARG A 160 -5.88 0.79 -16.43
C ARG A 160 -5.79 -0.21 -15.28
N ASP A 161 -5.68 0.28 -14.05
CA ASP A 161 -5.44 -0.57 -12.89
C ASP A 161 -6.76 -0.87 -12.14
N HIS A 162 -6.98 -2.14 -11.79
CA HIS A 162 -8.06 -2.58 -10.91
C HIS A 162 -7.61 -2.43 -9.45
N VAL A 163 -8.38 -1.71 -8.63
CA VAL A 163 -8.10 -1.61 -7.20
C VAL A 163 -8.48 -2.94 -6.55
N ALA A 164 -7.49 -3.73 -6.16
CA ALA A 164 -7.72 -5.00 -5.49
C ALA A 164 -8.13 -4.79 -4.02
N ALA A 165 -7.56 -3.76 -3.39
CA ALA A 165 -7.81 -3.45 -2.00
C ALA A 165 -7.52 -1.99 -1.65
N MET A 166 -8.14 -1.53 -0.58
CA MET A 166 -7.92 -0.24 0.06
C MET A 166 -7.59 -0.42 1.54
N LEU A 167 -6.48 0.19 1.97
CA LEU A 167 -6.06 0.31 3.35
C LEU A 167 -6.21 1.77 3.78
N LEU A 168 -6.89 2.01 4.91
CA LEU A 168 -7.10 3.35 5.47
C LEU A 168 -6.41 3.46 6.83
N ILE A 169 -5.53 4.43 7.00
CA ILE A 169 -4.83 4.68 8.26
C ILE A 169 -5.62 5.70 9.06
N GLU A 170 -6.08 5.29 10.25
CA GLU A 170 -6.85 6.10 11.21
C GLU A 170 -7.87 7.02 10.54
N PRO A 171 -8.88 6.44 9.87
CA PRO A 171 -9.89 7.26 9.22
C PRO A 171 -10.77 8.00 10.22
N ASP A 172 -11.24 9.18 9.85
CA ASP A 172 -12.43 9.74 10.49
C ASP A 172 -13.69 9.04 9.98
N GLU A 173 -14.81 9.22 10.69
CA GLU A 173 -16.09 8.56 10.37
C GLU A 173 -16.57 8.86 8.96
N VAL A 174 -16.36 10.09 8.47
CA VAL A 174 -16.79 10.50 7.14
C VAL A 174 -15.97 9.77 6.08
N MET A 175 -14.65 9.75 6.22
CA MET A 175 -13.75 9.05 5.32
C MET A 175 -14.02 7.54 5.33
N ALA A 176 -14.23 6.95 6.51
CA ALA A 176 -14.56 5.53 6.67
C ALA A 176 -15.86 5.20 5.93
N GLY A 177 -16.95 5.94 6.18
CA GLY A 177 -18.24 5.69 5.54
C GLY A 177 -18.20 5.86 4.01
N ARG A 178 -17.44 6.84 3.49
CA ARG A 178 -17.24 7.01 2.04
C ARG A 178 -16.47 5.85 1.43
N ALA A 179 -15.43 5.38 2.11
CA ALA A 179 -14.64 4.25 1.65
C ALA A 179 -15.43 2.94 1.66
N GLU A 180 -16.20 2.68 2.72
CA GLU A 180 -17.08 1.50 2.82
C GLU A 180 -18.11 1.47 1.70
N ALA A 181 -18.80 2.59 1.46
CA ALA A 181 -19.76 2.69 0.37
C ALA A 181 -19.11 2.40 -0.99
N ARG A 182 -17.92 2.96 -1.23
CA ARG A 182 -17.21 2.75 -2.50
C ARG A 182 -16.70 1.32 -2.65
N ALA A 183 -16.13 0.76 -1.59
CA ALA A 183 -15.62 -0.61 -1.59
C ALA A 183 -16.75 -1.62 -1.84
N ALA A 184 -17.91 -1.42 -1.23
CA ALA A 184 -19.09 -2.26 -1.47
C ALA A 184 -19.60 -2.16 -2.91
N GLU A 185 -19.65 -0.94 -3.48
CA GLU A 185 -20.07 -0.72 -4.87
C GLU A 185 -19.14 -1.39 -5.88
N GLN A 186 -17.84 -1.43 -5.59
CA GLN A 186 -16.81 -1.88 -6.52
C GLN A 186 -16.27 -3.29 -6.22
N GLY A 187 -16.70 -3.92 -5.12
CA GLY A 187 -16.22 -5.22 -4.67
C GLY A 187 -14.76 -5.21 -4.17
N TRP A 188 -14.28 -4.08 -3.64
CA TRP A 188 -12.91 -3.96 -3.15
C TRP A 188 -12.78 -4.51 -1.72
N ALA A 189 -11.65 -5.16 -1.42
CA ALA A 189 -11.30 -5.42 -0.03
C ALA A 189 -10.98 -4.10 0.67
N LEU A 190 -11.51 -3.91 1.88
CA LEU A 190 -11.30 -2.72 2.69
C LEU A 190 -10.75 -3.10 4.06
N GLN A 191 -9.70 -2.42 4.51
CA GLN A 191 -9.14 -2.62 5.84
C GLN A 191 -8.82 -1.28 6.48
N PHE A 192 -9.18 -1.15 7.76
CA PHE A 192 -8.80 -0.03 8.61
C PHE A 192 -7.56 -0.41 9.42
N ILE A 193 -6.58 0.50 9.44
CA ILE A 193 -5.35 0.38 10.20
C ILE A 193 -5.42 1.43 11.29
N GLU A 194 -5.69 0.97 12.50
CA GLU A 194 -5.82 1.81 13.69
C GLU A 194 -4.67 1.55 14.66
N GLU A 195 -4.40 2.55 15.48
CA GLU A 195 -3.46 2.43 16.59
C GLU A 195 -4.02 1.49 17.66
N THR A 196 -3.35 0.37 17.88
CA THR A 196 -3.84 -0.73 18.74
C THR A 196 -3.47 -0.58 20.22
N SER A 197 -2.74 0.46 20.60
CA SER A 197 -2.33 0.69 21.99
C SER A 197 -1.90 2.12 22.21
N GLU A 198 -2.21 2.70 23.39
CA GLU A 198 -1.79 4.05 23.79
C GLU A 198 -0.25 4.16 23.71
N PRO A 199 0.30 4.91 22.75
CA PRO A 199 1.73 5.06 22.61
C PRO A 199 2.24 5.96 23.72
N GLN A 200 3.47 5.70 24.18
CA GLN A 200 4.19 6.60 25.09
C GLN A 200 4.66 7.90 24.39
N GLY A 201 4.14 8.21 23.19
CA GLY A 201 4.41 9.42 22.42
C GLY A 201 4.24 9.26 20.90
N ASP A 202 4.09 10.39 20.20
CA ASP A 202 3.79 10.47 18.75
C ASP A 202 4.77 9.69 17.85
N VAL A 203 6.03 9.54 18.27
CA VAL A 203 7.04 8.84 17.46
C VAL A 203 6.83 7.34 17.48
N SER A 204 6.54 6.76 18.65
CA SER A 204 6.20 5.35 18.78
C SER A 204 4.91 5.03 18.02
N ALA A 205 3.93 5.93 18.09
CA ALA A 205 2.66 5.84 17.37
C ALA A 205 2.88 5.68 15.87
N VAL A 206 3.63 6.63 15.29
CA VAL A 206 3.97 6.65 13.86
C VAL A 206 4.69 5.38 13.42
N LEU A 207 5.64 4.89 14.22
CA LEU A 207 6.40 3.67 13.89
C LEU A 207 5.52 2.41 13.97
N ALA A 208 4.65 2.31 14.97
CA ALA A 208 3.73 1.19 15.12
C ALA A 208 2.73 1.14 13.96
N LEU A 209 2.09 2.27 13.64
CA LEU A 209 1.18 2.40 12.50
C LEU A 209 1.88 2.11 11.17
N ALA A 210 3.11 2.62 10.98
CA ALA A 210 3.86 2.34 9.76
C ALA A 210 4.18 0.86 9.60
N ARG A 211 4.58 0.17 10.67
CA ARG A 211 4.82 -1.29 10.65
C ARG A 211 3.55 -2.06 10.32
N ALA A 212 2.44 -1.74 10.99
CA ALA A 212 1.14 -2.37 10.75
C ALA A 212 0.69 -2.16 9.29
N THR A 213 0.86 -0.94 8.77
CA THR A 213 0.52 -0.61 7.38
C THR A 213 1.42 -1.34 6.38
N VAL A 214 2.74 -1.41 6.59
CA VAL A 214 3.65 -2.16 5.72
C VAL A 214 3.28 -3.63 5.71
N HIS A 215 3.01 -4.22 6.88
CA HIS A 215 2.61 -5.62 6.97
C HIS A 215 1.29 -5.89 6.21
N ALA A 216 0.26 -5.07 6.44
CA ALA A 216 -1.02 -5.18 5.75
C ALA A 216 -0.86 -4.99 4.23
N ALA A 217 -0.11 -3.97 3.81
CA ALA A 217 0.14 -3.68 2.40
C ALA A 217 0.83 -4.84 1.70
N LEU A 218 1.86 -5.45 2.31
CA LEU A 218 2.56 -6.61 1.74
C LEU A 218 1.67 -7.85 1.73
N LEU A 219 0.96 -8.13 2.82
CA LEU A 219 0.04 -9.27 2.90
C LEU A 219 -0.99 -9.21 1.77
N VAL A 220 -1.64 -8.06 1.60
CA VAL A 220 -2.66 -7.85 0.57
C VAL A 220 -2.04 -7.81 -0.83
N ALA A 221 -0.90 -7.14 -1.00
CA ALA A 221 -0.22 -7.06 -2.29
C ALA A 221 0.25 -8.42 -2.79
N ASP A 222 0.75 -9.29 -1.91
CA ASP A 222 1.37 -10.55 -2.29
C ASP A 222 0.37 -11.72 -2.35
N THR A 223 -0.59 -11.79 -1.42
CA THR A 223 -1.51 -12.95 -1.36
C THR A 223 -2.73 -12.79 -2.28
N GLY A 224 -3.19 -11.56 -2.51
CA GLY A 224 -4.47 -11.33 -3.19
C GLY A 224 -5.68 -11.88 -2.45
N GLN A 225 -5.50 -12.36 -1.23
CA GLN A 225 -6.62 -12.62 -0.36
C GLN A 225 -7.25 -11.28 -0.05
N GLN A 226 -8.50 -11.13 -0.52
CA GLN A 226 -9.44 -10.27 0.17
C GLN A 226 -9.42 -10.73 1.62
N THR A 227 -9.07 -9.86 2.55
CA THR A 227 -9.35 -10.08 3.97
C THR A 227 -10.85 -9.97 4.17
N ALA A 228 -11.60 -10.93 3.63
CA ALA A 228 -12.86 -11.32 4.22
C ALA A 228 -12.50 -11.88 5.60
N ASP A 229 -13.09 -11.30 6.64
CA ASP A 229 -12.97 -11.72 8.04
C ASP A 229 -11.64 -11.40 8.76
N PHE A 230 -11.41 -10.11 9.01
CA PHE A 230 -10.95 -9.74 10.35
C PHE A 230 -12.19 -9.35 11.15
N PRO A 231 -12.48 -10.01 12.30
CA PRO A 231 -13.61 -9.60 13.13
C PRO A 231 -13.41 -8.14 13.53
N ARG A 232 -14.40 -7.30 13.21
CA ARG A 232 -14.53 -5.99 13.88
C ARG A 232 -14.48 -6.28 15.38
N PRO A 233 -13.73 -5.52 16.20
CA PRO A 233 -13.87 -5.64 17.64
C PRO A 233 -15.34 -5.41 17.96
N ASP A 234 -15.99 -6.42 18.54
CA ASP A 234 -17.41 -6.40 18.86
C ASP A 234 -17.72 -5.12 19.64
N ALA A 235 -18.54 -4.24 19.07
CA ALA A 235 -19.08 -3.05 19.72
C ALA A 235 -20.12 -3.40 20.81
N SER A 236 -20.05 -4.61 21.37
CA SER A 236 -20.99 -5.16 22.34
C SER A 236 -20.24 -5.81 23.50
N VAL A 237 -19.53 -4.97 24.27
CA VAL A 237 -19.39 -5.23 25.70
C VAL A 237 -20.49 -4.42 26.40
N PRO A 238 -21.60 -5.03 26.82
CA PRO A 238 -22.51 -4.37 27.74
C PRO A 238 -21.77 -4.16 29.06
N SER A 239 -21.71 -2.91 29.51
CA SER A 239 -21.25 -2.54 30.85
C SER A 239 -22.11 -3.30 31.87
N GLN A 240 -21.48 -4.18 32.65
CA GLN A 240 -22.00 -4.60 33.95
C GLN A 240 -21.36 -3.74 35.03
#